data_AF-A0A1J5PDR7-F1
#
_entry.id   AF-A0A1J5PDR7-F1
#
_cell.length_a   1.000
_cell.length_b   1.000
_cell.length_c   1.000
_cell.angle_alpha   90.00
_cell.angle_beta   90.00
_cell.angle_gamma   90.00
#
_symmetry.space_group_name_H-M   'P 1'
#
loop_
_entity.id
_entity.type
_entity.pdbx_description
1 polymer ?
#
loop_
_entity_poly.entity_id
_entity_poly.type
_entity_poly.pdbx_seq_one_letter_code
_entity_poly.pdbx_strand_id
1 'polypeptide(L)'
;MQAARAECVGCALGGRVADPANWRVAKSLCVADDLATAQRYATEPNSPYRQYYNSLFTKMKKNGRLMLFKTHAEQPDDEVTLDYVCEKLIIWGTPDKVADDLLAFREEVGDFGTLLYAGKDWADPDLGRRSMILAAEQVLPRVNAAIGSSRAAAA
;
A
#
# COMPACT_ATOMS: atom_id res chain seq x y z
N MET A 1 7.17 2.38 -10.59
CA MET A 1 8.03 3.14 -11.52
C MET A 1 7.32 4.09 -12.52
N GLN A 2 6.19 3.75 -13.15
CA GLN A 2 5.61 4.58 -14.24
C GLN A 2 5.04 5.94 -13.80
N ALA A 3 4.34 6.02 -12.66
CA ALA A 3 3.70 7.27 -12.21
C ALA A 3 4.72 8.36 -11.81
N ALA A 4 5.73 8.00 -11.01
CA ALA A 4 6.83 8.90 -10.63
C ALA A 4 7.58 9.44 -11.86
N ARG A 5 7.83 8.57 -12.86
CA ARG A 5 8.50 8.97 -14.11
C ARG A 5 7.65 9.94 -14.93
N ALA A 6 6.33 9.71 -15.03
CA ALA A 6 5.42 10.60 -15.74
C ALA A 6 5.36 11.99 -15.09
N GLU A 7 5.34 12.04 -13.74
CA GLU A 7 5.37 13.32 -13.03
C GLU A 7 6.70 14.06 -13.22
N CYS A 8 7.85 13.38 -13.14
CA CYS A 8 9.15 14.00 -13.41
C CYS A 8 9.19 14.68 -14.79
N VAL A 9 8.69 13.99 -15.82
CA VAL A 9 8.60 14.54 -17.18
C VAL A 9 7.64 15.73 -17.23
N GLY A 10 6.47 15.62 -16.60
CA GLY A 10 5.48 16.71 -16.54
C GLY A 10 6.00 17.96 -15.82
N CYS A 11 6.69 17.78 -14.69
CA CYS A 11 7.34 18.87 -13.96
C CYS A 11 8.42 19.55 -14.81
N ALA A 12 9.28 18.77 -15.48
CA ALA A 12 10.30 19.32 -16.37
C ALA A 12 9.71 20.12 -17.53
N LEU A 13 8.66 19.60 -18.19
CA LEU A 13 7.94 20.33 -19.26
C LEU A 13 7.31 21.63 -18.76
N GLY A 14 6.88 21.67 -17.49
CA GLY A 14 6.33 22.84 -16.82
C GLY A 14 7.37 23.74 -16.13
N GLY A 15 8.67 23.52 -16.32
CA GLY A 15 9.72 24.31 -15.68
C GLY A 15 9.80 24.17 -14.15
N ARG A 16 9.33 23.04 -13.59
CA ARG A 16 9.37 22.73 -12.15
C ARG A 16 10.29 21.54 -11.90
N VAL A 17 10.93 21.53 -10.73
CA VAL A 17 11.68 20.36 -10.25
C VAL A 17 10.71 19.42 -9.55
N ALA A 18 10.71 18.15 -9.94
CA ALA A 18 9.93 17.13 -9.24
C ALA A 18 10.57 16.84 -7.88
N ASP A 19 9.73 16.82 -6.84
CA ASP A 19 10.15 16.56 -5.47
C ASP A 19 9.27 15.47 -4.87
N PRO A 20 9.83 14.26 -4.64
CA PRO A 20 9.12 13.14 -4.02
C PRO A 20 8.49 13.47 -2.67
N ALA A 21 8.98 14.49 -1.95
CA ALA A 21 8.38 14.92 -0.68
C ALA A 21 6.92 15.39 -0.84
N ASN A 22 6.51 15.82 -2.04
CA ASN A 22 5.14 16.22 -2.32
C ASN A 22 4.21 15.03 -2.64
N TRP A 23 4.77 13.85 -2.87
CA TRP A 23 4.01 12.68 -3.33
C TRP A 23 3.35 11.96 -2.17
N ARG A 24 2.11 11.51 -2.43
CA ARG A 24 1.30 10.76 -1.49
C ARG A 24 0.94 9.42 -2.09
N VAL A 25 1.33 8.34 -1.41
CA VAL A 25 1.06 6.97 -1.87
C VAL A 25 0.08 6.32 -0.90
N ALA A 26 -1.05 5.84 -1.40
CA ALA A 26 -2.06 5.17 -0.59
C ALA A 26 -1.84 3.66 -0.54
N LYS A 27 -1.93 3.08 0.66
CA LYS A 27 -1.88 1.62 0.86
C LYS A 27 -2.88 1.20 1.92
N SER A 28 -3.51 0.05 1.71
CA SER A 28 -4.34 -0.58 2.74
C SER A 28 -3.42 -1.30 3.72
N LEU A 29 -3.39 -0.85 4.97
CA LEU A 29 -2.57 -1.46 6.02
C LEU A 29 -3.46 -2.18 7.03
N CYS A 30 -3.07 -3.39 7.43
CA CYS A 30 -3.68 -4.14 8.52
C CYS A 30 -2.59 -4.63 9.48
N VAL A 31 -2.42 -3.94 10.60
CA VAL A 31 -1.42 -4.25 11.62
C VAL A 31 -2.11 -4.89 12.81
N ALA A 32 -1.62 -6.03 13.27
CA ALA A 32 -2.09 -6.66 14.50
C ALA A 32 -0.91 -7.05 15.39
N ASP A 33 -1.21 -7.38 16.65
CA ASP A 33 -0.21 -7.79 17.62
C ASP A 33 0.43 -9.15 17.27
N ASP A 34 -0.26 -9.98 16.49
CA ASP A 34 0.23 -11.28 16.02
C ASP A 34 -0.15 -11.55 14.55
N LEU A 35 0.62 -12.44 13.91
CA LEU A 35 0.44 -12.78 12.49
C LEU A 35 -0.89 -13.48 12.20
N ALA A 36 -1.37 -14.33 13.10
CA ALA A 36 -2.60 -15.10 12.87
C ALA A 36 -3.82 -14.16 12.87
N THR A 37 -3.86 -13.20 13.79
CA THR A 37 -4.87 -12.15 13.84
C THR A 37 -4.80 -11.24 12.63
N ALA A 38 -3.60 -10.80 12.23
CA ALA A 38 -3.43 -9.98 11.03
C ALA A 38 -3.89 -10.70 9.76
N GLN A 39 -3.51 -11.98 9.58
CA GLN A 39 -3.91 -12.80 8.44
C GLN A 39 -5.43 -12.97 8.39
N ARG A 40 -6.02 -13.41 9.51
CA ARG A 40 -7.47 -13.58 9.64
C ARG A 40 -8.21 -12.31 9.25
N TYR A 41 -7.83 -11.18 9.86
CA TYR A 41 -8.53 -9.92 9.67
C TYR A 41 -8.30 -9.31 8.29
N ALA A 42 -7.17 -9.56 7.64
CA ALA A 42 -6.83 -9.02 6.33
C ALA A 42 -7.31 -9.90 5.15
N THR A 43 -7.27 -11.24 5.27
CA THR A 43 -7.35 -12.12 4.09
C THR A 43 -8.53 -13.09 4.06
N GLU A 44 -9.12 -13.44 5.21
CA GLU A 44 -10.22 -14.42 5.25
C GLU A 44 -11.48 -13.95 4.52
N PRO A 45 -12.43 -14.85 4.18
CA PRO A 45 -13.66 -14.49 3.47
C PRO A 45 -14.47 -13.35 4.11
N ASN A 46 -14.45 -13.25 5.45
CA ASN A 46 -15.15 -12.20 6.20
C ASN A 46 -14.30 -10.94 6.47
N SER A 47 -13.09 -10.86 5.90
CA SER A 47 -12.20 -9.70 6.04
C SER A 47 -12.84 -8.43 5.47
N PRO A 48 -12.85 -7.31 6.22
CA PRO A 48 -13.31 -6.03 5.68
C PRO A 48 -12.41 -5.52 4.53
N TYR A 49 -11.13 -5.91 4.52
CA TYR A 49 -10.20 -5.59 3.44
C TYR A 49 -10.59 -6.34 2.17
N ARG A 50 -10.83 -7.64 2.28
CA ARG A 50 -11.23 -8.48 1.14
C ARG A 50 -12.59 -8.05 0.60
N GLN A 51 -13.54 -7.71 1.47
CA GLN A 51 -14.86 -7.22 1.07
C GLN A 51 -14.78 -5.90 0.29
N TYR A 52 -13.96 -4.94 0.75
CA TYR A 52 -13.71 -3.69 0.02
C TYR A 52 -13.18 -3.96 -1.40
N TYR A 53 -12.15 -4.80 -1.51
CA TYR A 53 -11.56 -5.12 -2.81
C TYR A 53 -12.48 -5.98 -3.68
N ASN A 54 -13.29 -6.86 -3.11
CA ASN A 54 -14.30 -7.62 -3.87
C ASN A 54 -15.28 -6.64 -4.53
N SER A 55 -15.85 -5.71 -3.77
CA SER A 55 -16.78 -4.70 -4.29
C SER A 55 -16.14 -3.84 -5.39
N LEU A 56 -14.92 -3.36 -5.17
CA LEU A 56 -14.19 -2.55 -6.15
C LEU A 56 -13.83 -3.36 -7.41
N PHE A 57 -13.26 -4.54 -7.23
CA PHE A 57 -12.82 -5.43 -8.30
C PHE A 57 -14.00 -5.85 -9.19
N THR A 58 -15.11 -6.30 -8.61
CA THR A 58 -16.31 -6.68 -9.36
C THR A 58 -16.82 -5.51 -10.22
N LYS A 59 -16.88 -4.30 -9.66
CA LYS A 59 -17.34 -3.10 -10.38
C LYS A 59 -16.39 -2.73 -11.52
N MET A 60 -15.07 -2.72 -11.27
CA MET A 60 -14.10 -2.36 -12.31
C MET A 60 -14.04 -3.41 -13.41
N LYS A 61 -14.06 -4.71 -13.06
CA LYS A 61 -14.09 -5.81 -14.04
C LYS A 61 -15.34 -5.73 -14.92
N LYS A 62 -16.53 -5.57 -14.33
CA LYS A 62 -17.80 -5.45 -15.06
C LYS A 62 -17.80 -4.27 -16.05
N ASN A 63 -17.11 -3.18 -15.71
CA ASN A 63 -17.04 -1.97 -16.52
C ASN A 63 -15.84 -1.94 -17.49
N GLY A 64 -15.14 -3.07 -17.70
CA GLY A 64 -13.97 -3.13 -18.60
C GLY A 64 -12.74 -2.36 -18.11
N ARG A 65 -12.66 -2.08 -16.80
CA ARG A 65 -11.60 -1.27 -16.17
C ARG A 65 -10.56 -2.10 -15.42
N LEU A 66 -10.33 -3.34 -15.87
CA LEU A 66 -9.41 -4.26 -15.20
C LEU A 66 -7.94 -3.78 -15.26
N MET A 67 -7.60 -2.94 -16.23
CA MET A 67 -6.26 -2.33 -16.37
C MET A 67 -5.81 -1.56 -15.13
N LEU A 68 -6.73 -1.08 -14.29
CA LEU A 68 -6.41 -0.38 -13.04
C LEU A 68 -5.69 -1.27 -12.00
N PHE A 69 -5.80 -2.58 -12.14
CA PHE A 69 -5.19 -3.55 -11.24
C PHE A 69 -3.97 -4.25 -11.83
N LYS A 70 -3.67 -4.01 -13.11
CA LYS A 70 -2.50 -4.62 -13.76
C LYS A 70 -1.21 -3.97 -13.27
N THR A 71 -0.18 -4.77 -13.02
CA THR A 71 1.16 -4.26 -12.69
C THR A 71 1.98 -3.87 -13.92
N HIS A 72 1.58 -4.33 -15.11
CA HIS A 72 2.15 -3.92 -16.39
C HIS A 72 1.08 -3.94 -17.50
N ALA A 73 1.28 -3.16 -18.55
CA ALA A 73 0.27 -2.93 -19.60
C ALA A 73 -0.23 -4.23 -20.24
N GLU A 74 0.69 -5.15 -20.53
CA GLU A 74 0.40 -6.40 -21.25
C GLU A 74 0.03 -7.57 -20.32
N GLN A 75 -0.27 -7.33 -19.04
CA GLN A 75 -0.64 -8.41 -18.13
C GLN A 75 -1.96 -9.06 -18.61
N PRO A 76 -2.02 -10.40 -18.73
CA PRO A 76 -3.27 -11.09 -19.07
C PRO A 76 -4.40 -10.80 -18.07
N ASP A 77 -5.64 -10.66 -18.57
CA ASP A 77 -6.80 -10.32 -17.74
C ASP A 77 -7.18 -11.45 -16.76
N ASP A 78 -6.88 -12.69 -17.10
CA ASP A 78 -7.15 -13.89 -16.29
C ASP A 78 -6.20 -14.02 -15.09
N GLU A 79 -4.99 -13.48 -15.18
CA GLU A 79 -4.07 -13.36 -14.03
C GLU A 79 -4.57 -12.36 -12.97
N VAL A 80 -5.37 -11.37 -13.38
CA VAL A 80 -5.89 -10.33 -12.46
C VAL A 80 -7.11 -10.86 -11.71
N THR A 81 -6.84 -11.62 -10.66
CA THR A 81 -7.85 -12.19 -9.75
C THR A 81 -8.09 -11.31 -8.51
N LEU A 82 -9.16 -11.57 -7.76
CA LEU A 82 -9.38 -10.88 -6.48
C LEU A 82 -8.24 -11.16 -5.48
N ASP A 83 -7.71 -12.39 -5.46
CA ASP A 83 -6.61 -12.78 -4.57
C ASP A 83 -5.35 -12.00 -4.93
N TYR A 84 -5.03 -11.93 -6.22
CA TYR A 84 -3.93 -11.11 -6.74
C TYR A 84 -4.08 -9.64 -6.33
N VAL A 85 -5.28 -9.06 -6.48
CA VAL A 85 -5.55 -7.67 -6.09
C VAL A 85 -5.36 -7.46 -4.58
N CYS A 86 -5.84 -8.39 -3.75
CA CYS A 86 -5.66 -8.33 -2.31
C CYS A 86 -4.18 -8.43 -1.93
N GLU A 87 -3.44 -9.37 -2.51
CA GLU A 87 -2.01 -9.58 -2.30
C GLU A 87 -1.21 -8.33 -2.66
N LYS A 88 -1.50 -7.70 -3.81
CA LYS A 88 -0.76 -6.51 -4.26
C LYS A 88 -1.13 -5.25 -3.50
N LEU A 89 -2.36 -5.10 -3.00
CA LEU A 89 -2.84 -3.82 -2.47
C LEU A 89 -2.97 -3.76 -0.93
N ILE A 90 -2.97 -4.91 -0.25
CA ILE A 90 -3.02 -4.99 1.21
C ILE A 90 -1.65 -5.35 1.75
N ILE A 91 -1.09 -4.51 2.62
CA ILE A 91 0.05 -4.88 3.46
C ILE A 91 -0.51 -5.23 4.84
N TRP A 92 -0.15 -6.40 5.35
CA TRP A 92 -0.65 -6.88 6.63
C TRP A 92 0.40 -7.67 7.40
N GLY A 93 0.29 -7.67 8.72
CA GLY A 93 1.18 -8.42 9.59
C GLY A 93 1.33 -7.83 10.98
N THR A 94 2.41 -8.22 11.65
CA THR A 94 2.91 -7.57 12.86
C THR A 94 3.59 -6.23 12.53
N PRO A 95 3.85 -5.35 13.52
CA PRO A 95 4.52 -4.08 13.25
C PRO A 95 5.86 -4.21 12.50
N ASP A 96 6.66 -5.21 12.85
CA ASP A 96 7.96 -5.43 12.20
C ASP A 96 7.79 -5.87 10.74
N LYS A 97 6.93 -6.87 10.48
CA LYS A 97 6.64 -7.33 9.12
C LYS A 97 6.09 -6.20 8.24
N VAL A 98 5.16 -5.41 8.76
CA VAL A 98 4.56 -4.30 7.99
C VAL A 98 5.60 -3.20 7.71
N ALA A 99 6.52 -2.94 8.63
CA ALA A 99 7.62 -2.01 8.39
C ALA A 99 8.55 -2.50 7.28
N ASP A 100 8.94 -3.78 7.32
CA ASP A 100 9.78 -4.41 6.29
C ASP A 100 9.10 -4.39 4.91
N ASP A 101 7.83 -4.80 4.85
CA ASP A 101 7.05 -4.80 3.61
C ASP A 101 6.88 -3.38 3.03
N LEU A 102 6.75 -2.36 3.90
CA LEU A 102 6.67 -0.96 3.46
C LEU A 102 8.00 -0.44 2.91
N LEU A 103 9.13 -0.86 3.49
CA LEU A 103 10.45 -0.52 2.97
C LEU A 103 10.70 -1.20 1.62
N ALA A 104 10.39 -2.49 1.50
CA ALA A 104 10.45 -3.22 0.24
C ALA A 104 9.53 -2.59 -0.83
N PHE A 105 8.32 -2.20 -0.45
CA PHE A 105 7.42 -1.48 -1.35
C PHE A 105 8.01 -0.13 -1.79
N ARG A 106 8.67 0.61 -0.88
CA ARG A 106 9.36 1.87 -1.21
C ARG A 106 10.48 1.65 -2.23
N GLU A 107 11.24 0.57 -2.11
CA GLU A 107 12.26 0.21 -3.10
C GLU A 107 11.66 -0.03 -4.50
N GLU A 108 10.47 -0.63 -4.57
CA GLU A 108 9.76 -0.88 -5.83
C GLU A 108 9.19 0.41 -6.47
N VAL A 109 8.57 1.28 -5.66
CA VAL A 109 7.83 2.44 -6.18
C VAL A 109 8.67 3.70 -6.29
N GLY A 110 9.76 3.78 -5.54
CA GLY A 110 10.59 4.96 -5.37
C GLY A 110 10.23 5.78 -4.13
N ASP A 111 11.01 6.83 -3.90
CA ASP A 111 10.77 7.74 -2.78
C ASP A 111 9.40 8.44 -2.86
N PHE A 112 8.81 8.69 -1.70
CA PHE A 112 7.62 9.54 -1.54
C PHE A 112 7.59 10.16 -0.13
N GLY A 113 6.86 11.27 0.02
CA GLY A 113 6.82 12.05 1.26
C GLY A 113 5.73 11.61 2.25
N THR A 114 4.60 11.07 1.79
CA THR A 114 3.51 10.68 2.69
C THR A 114 2.89 9.33 2.31
N LEU A 115 2.86 8.42 3.27
CA LEU A 115 2.03 7.20 3.20
C LEU A 115 0.60 7.55 3.65
N LEU A 116 -0.38 7.35 2.79
CA LEU A 116 -1.80 7.48 3.14
C LEU A 116 -2.34 6.13 3.58
N TYR A 117 -2.68 6.03 4.86
CA TYR A 117 -3.36 4.86 5.43
C TYR A 117 -4.78 4.75 4.85
N ALA A 118 -5.00 3.80 3.95
CA ALA A 118 -6.31 3.55 3.37
C ALA A 118 -7.11 2.60 4.28
N GLY A 119 -7.83 3.18 5.24
CA GLY A 119 -8.71 2.45 6.16
C GLY A 119 -9.80 1.68 5.43
N LYS A 120 -10.34 0.67 6.13
CA LYS A 120 -11.49 -0.15 5.70
C LYS A 120 -12.59 -0.04 6.71
N ASP A 121 -13.79 -0.45 6.31
CA ASP A 121 -14.93 -0.53 7.20
C ASP A 121 -14.59 -1.44 8.38
N TRP A 122 -14.61 -0.93 9.60
CA TRP A 122 -14.20 -1.70 10.78
C TRP A 122 -15.27 -2.72 11.14
N ALA A 123 -15.08 -3.96 10.65
CA ALA A 123 -15.88 -5.11 11.08
C ALA A 123 -15.68 -5.40 12.58
N ASP A 124 -14.47 -5.14 13.08
CA ASP A 124 -14.13 -5.07 14.50
C ASP A 124 -13.50 -3.69 14.79
N PRO A 125 -14.21 -2.79 15.50
CA PRO A 125 -13.72 -1.45 15.82
C PRO A 125 -12.45 -1.42 16.66
N ASP A 126 -12.25 -2.39 17.54
CA ASP A 126 -11.11 -2.42 18.44
C ASP A 126 -9.86 -2.90 17.69
N LEU A 127 -9.99 -3.92 16.83
CA LEU A 127 -8.92 -4.31 15.92
C LEU A 127 -8.59 -3.22 14.90
N GLY A 128 -9.61 -2.56 14.34
CA GLY A 128 -9.43 -1.44 13.42
C GLY A 128 -8.64 -0.28 14.05
N ARG A 129 -9.02 0.13 15.26
CA ARG A 129 -8.32 1.15 16.03
C ARG A 129 -6.91 0.70 16.42
N ARG A 130 -6.75 -0.54 16.89
CA ARG A 130 -5.45 -1.11 17.26
C ARG A 130 -4.49 -1.09 16.08
N SER A 131 -4.94 -1.45 14.88
CA SER A 131 -4.14 -1.38 13.65
C SER A 131 -3.61 0.03 13.36
N MET A 132 -4.43 1.06 13.53
CA MET A 132 -3.98 2.45 13.34
C MET A 132 -2.98 2.89 14.41
N ILE A 133 -3.18 2.51 15.67
CA ILE A 133 -2.25 2.80 16.77
C ILE A 133 -0.90 2.13 16.48
N LEU A 134 -0.90 0.83 16.15
CA LEU A 134 0.32 0.09 15.82
C LEU A 134 1.04 0.70 14.59
N ALA A 135 0.28 1.10 13.57
CA ALA A 135 0.86 1.77 12.41
C ALA A 135 1.54 3.10 12.79
N ALA A 136 0.90 3.92 13.61
CA ALA A 136 1.43 5.23 14.02
C ALA A 136 2.60 5.14 15.01
N GLU A 137 2.49 4.28 16.03
CA GLU A 137 3.43 4.24 17.16
C GLU A 137 4.56 3.23 16.96
N GLN A 138 4.39 2.23 16.10
CA GLN A 138 5.39 1.16 15.94
C GLN A 138 5.92 1.06 14.52
N VAL A 139 5.05 1.04 13.50
CA VAL A 139 5.48 0.88 12.10
C VAL A 139 6.19 2.14 11.58
N LEU A 140 5.52 3.30 11.62
CA LEU A 140 6.07 4.54 11.04
C LEU A 140 7.41 4.96 11.67
N PRO A 141 7.63 4.87 13.00
CA PRO A 141 8.95 5.17 13.58
C PRO A 141 10.06 4.28 13.03
N ARG A 142 9.82 2.97 12.85
CA ARG A 142 10.80 2.03 12.28
C ARG A 142 11.12 2.38 10.83
N VAL A 143 10.08 2.60 10.01
CA VAL A 143 10.22 2.98 8.60
C VAL A 143 11.01 4.29 8.47
N ASN A 144 10.67 5.30 9.26
CA ASN A 144 11.34 6.60 9.21
C ASN A 144 12.80 6.53 9.70
N ALA A 145 13.09 5.72 10.72
CA ALA A 145 14.46 5.51 11.18
C ALA A 145 15.32 4.82 10.12
N ALA A 146 14.77 3.81 9.43
CA ALA A 146 15.46 3.14 8.33
C ALA A 146 15.72 4.09 7.15
N ILE A 147 14.72 4.87 6.72
CA ILE A 147 14.88 5.88 5.66
C ILE A 147 15.92 6.93 6.05
N GLY A 148 15.89 7.42 7.30
CA GLY A 148 16.86 8.38 7.81
C GLY A 148 18.30 7.85 7.77
N SER A 149 18.49 6.60 8.19
CA SER A 149 19.80 5.93 8.17
C SER A 149 20.32 5.74 6.74
N SER A 150 19.46 5.31 5.81
CA SER A 150 19.83 5.16 4.40
C SER A 150 20.22 6.49 3.75
N ARG A 151 19.52 7.58 4.07
CA ARG A 151 19.90 8.92 3.60
C ARG A 151 21.24 9.40 4.16
N ALA A 152 21.54 9.08 5.42
CA ALA A 152 22.83 9.42 6.03
C ALA A 152 23.98 8.61 5.42
N ALA A 153 23.76 7.34 5.06
CA ALA A 153 24.76 6.50 4.40
C ALA A 153 25.03 6.87 2.94
N ALA A 154 24.06 7.51 2.27
CA ALA A 154 24.18 7.96 0.88
C ALA A 154 24.75 9.39 0.73
N ALA A 155 24.97 10.10 1.84
CA ALA A 155 25.51 11.47 1.89
C ALA A 155 27.03 11.46 2.17
#